data_AF-A3W0U0-F1
#
_entry.id   AF-A3W0U0-F1
#
_cell.length_a   1.000
_cell.length_b   1.000
_cell.length_c   1.000
_cell.angle_alpha   90.00
_cell.angle_beta   90.00
_cell.angle_gamma   90.00
#
_symmetry.space_group_name_H-M   'P 1'
#
loop_
_entity.id
_entity.type
_entity.pdbx_description
1 polymer ?
#
loop_
_entity_poly.entity_id
_entity_poly.type
_entity_poly.pdbx_seq_one_letter_code
_entity_poly.pdbx_strand_id
1 'polypeptide(L)'
;MIQQDISIRLEKVRTHFLNELEKQYRDVEMLRDQLDQVADHSQTCREIGRICHKIAGTAATLGFPDLGHVAAEIDDFVASLSTSWSEATSEMREHADHLLVLMFLVLNDESMFA
;
A
#
# COMPACT_ATOMS: atom_id res chain seq x y z
N MET A 1 -33.94 7.67 -5.39
CA MET A 1 -33.29 6.97 -6.51
C MET A 1 -31.81 7.34 -6.65
N ILE A 2 -31.44 8.64 -6.74
CA ILE A 2 -30.04 9.09 -6.91
C ILE A 2 -29.07 8.56 -5.82
N GLN A 3 -29.49 8.50 -4.55
CA GLN A 3 -28.64 8.00 -3.46
C GLN A 3 -28.30 6.50 -3.58
N GLN A 4 -29.21 5.67 -4.09
CA GLN A 4 -28.97 4.23 -4.23
C GLN A 4 -28.00 3.92 -5.37
N ASP A 5 -28.06 4.68 -6.47
CA ASP A 5 -27.14 4.53 -7.60
C ASP A 5 -25.68 4.91 -7.23
N ILE A 6 -25.50 5.89 -6.34
CA ILE A 6 -24.17 6.30 -5.85
C ILE A 6 -23.58 5.23 -4.95
N SER A 7 -24.36 4.69 -4.00
CA SER A 7 -23.91 3.62 -3.10
C SER A 7 -23.45 2.38 -3.86
N ILE A 8 -24.21 1.94 -4.87
CA ILE A 8 -23.86 0.77 -5.71
C ILE A 8 -22.55 0.99 -6.47
N ARG A 9 -22.32 2.21 -6.98
CA ARG A 9 -21.08 2.52 -7.70
C ARG A 9 -19.88 2.57 -6.75
N LEU A 10 -20.05 3.15 -5.57
CA LEU A 10 -18.99 3.24 -4.57
C LEU A 10 -18.59 1.84 -4.08
N GLU A 11 -19.56 0.97 -3.85
CA GLU A 11 -19.33 -0.42 -3.47
C GLU A 11 -18.51 -1.16 -4.54
N LYS A 12 -18.86 -1.02 -5.82
CA LYS A 12 -18.07 -1.61 -6.93
C LYS A 12 -16.63 -1.09 -6.97
N VAL A 13 -16.44 0.21 -6.76
CA VAL A 13 -15.08 0.80 -6.71
C VAL A 13 -14.31 0.24 -5.52
N ARG A 14 -14.97 0.10 -4.36
CA ARG A 14 -14.37 -0.48 -3.15
C ARG A 14 -13.98 -1.95 -3.35
N THR A 15 -14.84 -2.77 -3.96
CA THR A 15 -14.52 -4.16 -4.30
C THR A 15 -13.35 -4.25 -5.28
N HIS A 16 -13.31 -3.38 -6.30
CA HIS A 16 -12.19 -3.34 -7.23
C HIS A 16 -10.88 -2.97 -6.51
N PHE A 17 -10.93 -1.96 -5.64
CA PHE A 17 -9.78 -1.57 -4.82
C PHE A 17 -9.28 -2.73 -3.96
N LEU A 18 -10.15 -3.46 -3.26
CA LEU A 18 -9.73 -4.61 -2.45
C LEU A 18 -9.06 -5.72 -3.29
N ASN A 19 -9.61 -6.03 -4.46
CA ASN A 19 -9.02 -7.03 -5.35
C ASN A 19 -7.63 -6.61 -5.84
N GLU A 20 -7.43 -5.33 -6.11
CA GLU A 20 -6.10 -4.80 -6.46
C GLU A 20 -5.18 -4.77 -5.24
N LEU A 21 -5.70 -4.43 -4.06
CA LEU A 21 -4.95 -4.43 -2.81
C LEU A 21 -4.41 -5.81 -2.47
N GLU A 22 -5.16 -6.88 -2.75
CA GLU A 22 -4.69 -8.26 -2.55
C GLU A 22 -3.50 -8.62 -3.44
N LYS A 23 -3.49 -8.16 -4.69
CA LYS A 23 -2.34 -8.35 -5.60
C LYS A 23 -1.14 -7.56 -5.10
N GLN A 24 -1.37 -6.29 -4.77
CA GLN A 24 -0.36 -5.41 -4.23
C GLN A 24 0.23 -5.94 -2.93
N TYR A 25 -0.57 -6.59 -2.06
CA TYR A 25 -0.09 -7.21 -0.83
C TYR A 25 0.99 -8.26 -1.15
N ARG A 26 0.71 -9.16 -2.10
CA ARG A 26 1.66 -10.19 -2.52
C ARG A 26 2.91 -9.59 -3.16
N ASP A 27 2.74 -8.53 -3.95
CA ASP A 27 3.87 -7.82 -4.57
C ASP A 27 4.76 -7.16 -3.51
N VAL A 28 4.17 -6.46 -2.54
CA VAL A 28 4.91 -5.83 -1.43
C VAL A 28 5.58 -6.87 -0.54
N GLU A 29 4.92 -7.99 -0.25
CA GLU A 29 5.48 -9.10 0.55
C GLU A 29 6.74 -9.66 -0.13
N MET A 30 6.66 -9.94 -1.43
CA MET A 30 7.81 -10.38 -2.22
C MET A 30 8.93 -9.32 -2.28
N LEU A 31 8.58 -8.04 -2.48
CA LEU A 31 9.57 -6.96 -2.54
C LEU A 31 10.25 -6.75 -1.17
N ARG A 32 9.50 -6.87 -0.08
CA ARG A 32 10.03 -6.81 1.29
C ARG A 32 11.06 -7.91 1.52
N ASP A 33 10.77 -9.14 1.09
CA ASP A 33 11.72 -10.25 1.20
C ASP A 33 12.96 -10.02 0.33
N GLN A 34 12.80 -9.40 -0.86
CA GLN A 34 13.93 -9.03 -1.70
C GLN A 34 14.84 -7.99 -1.04
N LEU A 35 14.31 -7.08 -0.21
CA LEU A 35 15.13 -6.12 0.53
C LEU A 35 16.12 -6.80 1.48
N ASP A 36 15.93 -8.07 1.86
CA ASP A 36 16.90 -8.80 2.69
C ASP A 36 17.97 -9.54 1.88
N GLN A 37 17.76 -9.68 0.56
CA GLN A 37 18.56 -10.54 -0.31
C GLN A 37 19.49 -9.78 -1.25
N VAL A 38 19.14 -8.56 -1.66
CA VAL A 38 19.84 -7.81 -2.71
C VAL A 38 20.88 -6.84 -2.15
N ALA A 39 21.96 -6.58 -2.90
CA ALA A 39 22.94 -5.55 -2.53
C ALA A 39 22.49 -4.14 -2.96
N ASP A 40 21.79 -4.03 -4.11
CA ASP A 40 21.18 -2.79 -4.59
C ASP A 40 19.67 -2.82 -4.35
N HIS A 41 19.26 -2.10 -3.31
CA HIS A 41 17.87 -2.03 -2.84
C HIS A 41 17.07 -0.97 -3.58
N SER A 42 17.72 -0.11 -4.38
CA SER A 42 17.11 1.10 -4.92
C SER A 42 15.92 0.81 -5.82
N GLN A 43 15.99 -0.27 -6.60
CA GLN A 43 14.90 -0.67 -7.49
C GLN A 43 13.71 -1.23 -6.70
N THR A 44 13.98 -2.05 -5.69
CA THR A 44 12.97 -2.64 -4.81
C THR A 44 12.24 -1.55 -4.03
N CYS A 45 12.95 -0.59 -3.44
CA CYS A 45 12.34 0.56 -2.75
C CYS A 45 11.45 1.39 -3.70
N ARG A 46 11.93 1.66 -4.93
CA ARG A 46 11.14 2.39 -5.93
C ARG A 46 9.85 1.67 -6.31
N GLU A 47 9.88 0.34 -6.40
CA GLU A 47 8.68 -0.42 -6.76
C GLU A 47 7.64 -0.42 -5.63
N ILE A 48 8.08 -0.58 -4.38
CA ILE A 48 7.19 -0.42 -3.22
C ILE A 48 6.60 0.99 -3.19
N GLY A 49 7.40 2.03 -3.43
CA GLY A 49 6.93 3.42 -3.51
C GLY A 49 5.83 3.62 -4.57
N ARG A 50 5.97 3.02 -5.76
CA ARG A 50 4.93 3.08 -6.81
C ARG A 50 3.61 2.41 -6.40
N ILE A 51 3.68 1.32 -5.66
CA ILE A 51 2.49 0.66 -5.11
C ILE A 51 1.83 1.59 -4.09
N CYS A 52 2.63 2.15 -3.18
CA CYS A 52 2.19 3.08 -2.15
C CYS A 52 1.53 4.34 -2.73
N HIS A 53 2.10 4.93 -3.78
CA HIS A 53 1.49 6.06 -4.50
C HIS A 53 0.03 5.80 -4.93
N LYS A 54 -0.23 4.61 -5.49
CA LYS A 54 -1.58 4.21 -5.93
C LYS A 54 -2.54 4.00 -4.75
N ILE A 55 -2.05 3.37 -3.68
CA ILE A 55 -2.83 3.14 -2.46
C ILE A 55 -3.17 4.48 -1.80
N ALA A 56 -2.20 5.36 -1.61
CA ALA A 56 -2.36 6.68 -1.01
C ALA A 56 -3.43 7.52 -1.72
N GLY A 57 -3.44 7.49 -3.06
CA GLY A 57 -4.40 8.24 -3.88
C GLY A 57 -5.85 7.75 -3.79
N THR A 58 -6.11 6.54 -3.29
CA THR A 58 -7.45 5.93 -3.34
C THR A 58 -7.99 5.46 -1.98
N ALA A 59 -7.14 4.96 -1.09
CA ALA A 59 -7.51 4.33 0.18
C ALA A 59 -8.37 5.24 1.09
N ALA A 60 -7.98 6.50 1.29
CA ALA A 60 -8.71 7.43 2.15
C ALA A 60 -10.14 7.69 1.65
N THR A 61 -10.32 7.79 0.33
CA THR A 61 -11.64 8.02 -0.28
C THR A 61 -12.58 6.82 -0.19
N LEU A 62 -12.03 5.63 0.06
CA LEU A 62 -12.76 4.36 0.15
C LEU A 62 -12.93 3.87 1.60
N GLY A 63 -12.59 4.71 2.58
CA GLY A 63 -12.78 4.43 4.00
C GLY A 63 -11.58 3.77 4.68
N PHE A 64 -10.38 3.82 4.09
CA PHE A 64 -9.15 3.27 4.67
C PHE A 64 -8.09 4.38 4.89
N PRO A 65 -8.36 5.37 5.76
CA PRO A 65 -7.48 6.51 5.95
C PRO A 65 -6.11 6.12 6.48
N ASP A 66 -6.02 5.18 7.42
CA ASP A 66 -4.75 4.77 8.03
C ASP A 66 -3.83 4.09 7.01
N LEU A 67 -4.39 3.20 6.18
CA LEU A 67 -3.67 2.58 5.06
C LEU A 67 -3.20 3.64 4.06
N GLY A 68 -4.06 4.61 3.74
CA GLY A 68 -3.71 5.71 2.85
C GLY A 68 -2.60 6.59 3.40
N HIS A 69 -2.60 6.85 4.71
CA HIS A 69 -1.60 7.66 5.39
C HIS A 69 -0.21 7.00 5.36
N VAL A 70 -0.12 5.73 5.78
CA VAL A 70 1.15 4.98 5.74
C VAL A 70 1.67 4.85 4.31
N ALA A 71 0.79 4.59 3.33
CA ALA A 71 1.20 4.57 1.94
C ALA A 71 1.76 5.93 1.46
N ALA A 72 1.17 7.05 1.90
CA ALA A 72 1.69 8.37 1.55
C ALA A 72 3.08 8.62 2.18
N GLU A 73 3.29 8.22 3.44
CA GLU A 73 4.60 8.34 4.10
C GLU A 73 5.70 7.60 3.34
N ILE A 74 5.41 6.39 2.85
CA ILE A 74 6.36 5.59 2.07
C ILE A 74 6.62 6.20 0.69
N ASP A 75 5.59 6.72 0.02
CA ASP A 75 5.74 7.40 -1.26
C ASP A 75 6.64 8.64 -1.12
N ASP A 76 6.39 9.46 -0.10
CA ASP A 76 7.19 10.65 0.21
C ASP A 76 8.63 10.27 0.61
N PHE A 77 8.80 9.23 1.41
CA PHE A 77 10.12 8.71 1.78
C PHE A 77 10.94 8.33 0.55
N VAL A 78 10.37 7.53 -0.35
CA VAL A 78 11.02 7.11 -1.59
C VAL A 78 11.29 8.29 -2.54
N ALA A 79 10.38 9.27 -2.61
CA ALA A 79 10.55 10.46 -3.44
C ALA A 79 11.67 11.38 -2.92
N SER A 80 11.89 11.43 -1.60
CA SER A 80 12.94 12.23 -0.96
C SER A 80 14.36 11.63 -1.06
N LEU A 81 14.45 10.33 -1.36
CA LEU A 81 15.69 9.57 -1.43
C LEU A 81 16.52 9.92 -2.68
N SER A 82 17.57 10.72 -2.48
CA SER A 82 18.39 11.25 -3.57
C SER A 82 19.72 10.53 -3.79
N THR A 83 20.36 9.88 -2.79
CA THR A 83 21.70 9.29 -3.02
C THR A 83 22.17 8.17 -2.08
N SER A 84 21.62 7.99 -0.86
CA SER A 84 22.10 6.95 0.09
C SER A 84 21.01 5.92 0.42
N TRP A 85 21.11 4.73 -0.17
CA TRP A 85 20.12 3.66 0.03
C TRP A 85 20.44 2.74 1.21
N SER A 86 21.66 2.73 1.75
CA SER A 86 22.06 1.78 2.80
C SER A 86 21.36 2.04 4.13
N GLU A 87 21.27 3.30 4.56
CA GLU A 87 20.55 3.69 5.78
C GLU A 87 19.04 3.64 5.57
N ALA A 88 18.59 4.10 4.39
CA ALA A 88 17.20 4.09 3.99
C ALA A 88 16.58 2.69 3.88
N THR A 89 17.39 1.65 3.65
CA THR A 89 16.87 0.29 3.53
C THR A 89 16.28 -0.21 4.85
N SER A 90 16.86 0.15 5.99
CA SER A 90 16.33 -0.28 7.29
C SER A 90 14.95 0.33 7.57
N GLU A 91 14.84 1.64 7.34
CA GLU A 91 13.59 2.38 7.48
C GLU A 91 12.54 1.89 6.46
N MET A 92 12.96 1.61 5.22
CA MET A 92 12.09 1.02 4.21
C MET A 92 11.51 -0.34 4.63
N ARG A 93 12.30 -1.19 5.30
CA ARG A 93 11.83 -2.51 5.78
C ARG A 93 10.76 -2.34 6.86
N GLU A 94 11.01 -1.47 7.83
CA GLU A 94 10.05 -1.18 8.90
C GLU A 94 8.74 -0.64 8.34
N HIS A 95 8.84 0.30 7.39
CA HIS A 95 7.69 0.83 6.68
C HIS A 95 6.93 -0.23 5.87
N ALA A 96 7.64 -1.09 5.13
CA ALA A 96 7.02 -2.17 4.36
C ALA A 96 6.32 -3.19 5.28
N ASP A 97 6.93 -3.53 6.41
CA ASP A 97 6.34 -4.42 7.41
C ASP A 97 5.06 -3.82 8.00
N HIS A 98 5.06 -2.52 8.33
CA HIS A 98 3.86 -1.82 8.81
C HIS A 98 2.76 -1.76 7.74
N LEU A 99 3.13 -1.47 6.49
CA LEU A 99 2.18 -1.47 5.37
C LEU A 99 1.52 -2.84 5.19
N LEU A 100 2.30 -3.92 5.23
CA LEU A 100 1.80 -5.30 5.11
C LEU A 100 0.80 -5.64 6.21
N VAL A 101 1.06 -5.22 7.45
CA VAL A 101 0.13 -5.41 8.57
C VAL A 101 -1.21 -4.71 8.28
N LEU A 102 -1.19 -3.44 7.85
CA LEU A 102 -2.41 -2.71 7.54
C LEU A 102 -3.17 -3.30 6.35
N MET A 103 -2.46 -3.69 5.29
CA MET A 103 -3.06 -4.36 4.14
C MET A 103 -3.72 -5.68 4.55
N PHE A 104 -3.05 -6.48 5.39
CA PHE A 104 -3.60 -7.72 5.93
C PHE A 104 -4.88 -7.47 6.74
N LEU A 105 -4.88 -6.46 7.62
CA LEU A 105 -6.07 -6.11 8.42
C LEU A 105 -7.23 -5.69 7.52
N VAL A 106 -6.99 -4.87 6.50
CA VAL A 106 -8.02 -4.44 5.55
C VAL A 106 -8.59 -5.62 4.74
N LEU A 107 -7.74 -6.56 4.31
CA LEU A 107 -8.15 -7.70 3.50
C LEU A 107 -8.88 -8.79 4.31
N ASN A 108 -8.60 -8.91 5.62
CA ASN A 108 -9.19 -9.93 6.49
C ASN A 108 -10.27 -9.38 7.42
N ASP A 109 -10.71 -8.13 7.24
CA ASP A 109 -11.80 -7.58 8.01
C ASP A 109 -13.13 -8.27 7.62
N GLU A 110 -13.53 -9.28 8.41
CA GLU A 110 -14.80 -10.01 8.23
C GLU A 110 -16.03 -9.10 8.32
N SER A 111 -15.91 -7.91 8.94
CA SER A 111 -16.99 -6.93 9.01
C SER A 111 -17.24 -6.19 7.68
N MET A 112 -16.39 -6.41 6.66
CA MET A 112 -16.51 -5.78 5.35
C MET A 112 -17.43 -6.51 4.36
N PHE A 113 -17.78 -7.77 4.66
CA PHE A 113 -18.63 -8.64 3.82
C PHE A 113 -20.01 -8.96 4.42
N ALA A 114 -20.31 -8.43 5.61
CA ALA A 114 -21.57 -8.60 6.34
C ALA A 114 -22.47 -7.35 6.22
#